data_AF-A0A7S2CCQ7-F1
#
_entry.id   AF-A0A7S2CCQ7-F1
#
_cell.length_a   1.000
_cell.length_b   1.000
_cell.length_c   1.000
_cell.angle_alpha   90.00
_cell.angle_beta   90.00
_cell.angle_gamma   90.00
#
_symmetry.space_group_name_H-M   'P 1'
#
loop_
_entity.id
_entity.type
_entity.pdbx_description
1 polymer ?
#
loop_
_entity_poly.entity_id
_entity_poly.type
_entity_poly.pdbx_seq_one_letter_code
_entity_poly.pdbx_strand_id
1 'polypeptide(L)'
;FEANSASEYGGAVCVYYSSTLTIASSSFKANSASGSAGALRVGWGGGSLTLTSSSFEANSASYNGGAVYIWRATANIASSYFKENTASDNAGAILVGGTSAGASALIITSSSFE
;
A
#
# COMPACT_ATOMS: atom_id res chain seq x y z
N PHE A 1 10.74 -3.14 -7.49
CA PHE A 1 11.11 -3.50 -6.12
C PHE A 1 10.78 -4.96 -5.91
N GLU A 2 11.81 -5.79 -5.71
CA GLU A 2 11.64 -7.24 -5.58
C GLU A 2 12.29 -7.74 -4.29
N ALA A 3 11.60 -8.65 -3.59
CA ALA A 3 12.12 -9.37 -2.43
C ALA A 3 12.69 -8.48 -1.30
N ASN A 4 12.10 -7.30 -1.07
CA ASN A 4 12.48 -6.44 0.05
C ASN A 4 11.68 -6.82 1.31
N SER A 5 12.27 -6.65 2.49
CA SER A 5 11.65 -7.01 3.76
C SER A 5 11.85 -5.93 4.82
N ALA A 6 10.82 -5.67 5.62
CA ALA A 6 10.90 -4.78 6.78
C ALA A 6 10.33 -5.45 8.05
N SER A 7 10.88 -5.11 9.21
CA SER A 7 10.37 -5.62 10.49
C SER A 7 9.05 -4.97 10.91
N GLU A 8 8.71 -3.80 10.37
CA GLU A 8 7.54 -3.03 10.80
C GLU A 8 6.60 -2.70 9.64
N TYR A 9 6.98 -1.80 8.73
CA TYR A 9 6.09 -1.38 7.64
C TYR A 9 6.78 -1.18 6.31
N GLY A 10 6.03 -1.42 5.24
CA GLY A 10 6.42 -1.03 3.88
C GLY A 10 7.70 -1.73 3.45
N GLY A 11 7.63 -3.04 3.17
CA GLY A 11 8.80 -3.85 2.86
C GLY A 11 9.70 -3.28 1.76
N ALA A 12 9.13 -2.51 0.82
CA ALA A 12 9.90 -1.76 -0.18
C ALA A 12 9.95 -0.25 0.09
N VAL A 13 8.81 0.36 0.43
CA VAL A 13 8.67 1.82 0.59
C VAL A 13 7.83 2.13 1.82
N CYS A 14 8.37 2.92 2.74
CA CYS A 14 7.65 3.45 3.89
C CYS A 14 7.74 4.97 3.92
N VAL A 15 6.58 5.62 3.87
CA VAL A 15 6.45 7.08 3.92
C VAL A 15 5.78 7.49 5.23
N TYR A 16 6.50 8.29 6.00
CA TYR A 16 6.05 8.87 7.26
C TYR A 16 5.57 10.31 7.10
N TYR A 17 4.70 10.71 8.03
CA TYR A 17 4.17 12.07 8.17
C TYR A 17 3.37 12.56 6.95
N SER A 18 3.15 13.87 6.87
CA SER A 18 2.37 14.57 5.84
C SER A 18 3.15 14.68 4.51
N SER A 19 3.57 13.54 3.96
CA SER A 19 4.35 13.49 2.72
C SER A 19 3.50 13.03 1.54
N THR A 20 3.82 13.54 0.35
CA THR A 20 3.22 13.11 -0.91
C THR A 20 4.12 12.11 -1.62
N LEU A 21 3.55 10.99 -2.03
CA LEU A 21 4.24 9.96 -2.81
C LEU A 21 3.54 9.77 -4.15
N THR A 22 4.32 9.79 -5.22
CA THR A 22 3.87 9.41 -6.56
C THR A 22 4.64 8.17 -7.01
N ILE A 23 3.90 7.13 -7.38
CA ILE A 23 4.44 5.92 -8.00
C ILE A 23 3.71 5.74 -9.33
N ALA A 24 4.48 5.59 -10.40
CA ALA A 24 3.95 5.36 -11.73
C ALA A 24 4.76 4.24 -12.42
N SER A 25 4.07 3.42 -13.22
CA SER A 25 4.71 2.42 -14.10
C SER A 25 5.75 1.54 -13.39
N SER A 26 5.45 1.13 -12.15
CA SER A 26 6.38 0.43 -11.27
C SER A 26 5.88 -0.96 -10.91
N SER A 27 6.80 -1.87 -10.56
CA SER A 27 6.47 -3.22 -10.10
C SER A 27 6.99 -3.49 -8.69
N PHE A 28 6.12 -4.02 -7.84
CA PHE A 28 6.39 -4.46 -6.47
C PHE A 28 6.10 -5.95 -6.37
N LYS A 29 7.14 -6.77 -6.27
CA LYS A 29 7.02 -8.21 -6.28
C LYS A 29 7.63 -8.84 -5.03
N ALA A 30 6.92 -9.77 -4.41
CA ALA A 30 7.44 -10.58 -3.31
C ALA A 30 8.04 -9.77 -2.15
N ASN A 31 7.53 -8.55 -1.90
CA ASN A 31 7.97 -7.75 -0.76
C ASN A 31 7.19 -8.14 0.49
N SER A 32 7.83 -8.06 1.65
CA SER A 32 7.24 -8.52 2.91
C SER A 32 7.43 -7.55 4.08
N ALA A 33 6.48 -7.57 5.02
CA ALA A 33 6.62 -6.89 6.29
C ALA A 33 6.10 -7.75 7.45
N SER A 34 6.89 -7.86 8.52
CA SER A 34 6.42 -8.48 9.78
C SER A 34 5.35 -7.65 10.50
N GLY A 35 5.09 -6.42 10.05
CA GLY A 35 3.93 -5.64 10.45
C GLY A 35 2.91 -5.48 9.33
N SER A 36 2.70 -4.26 8.84
CA SER A 36 1.68 -3.93 7.82
C SER A 36 2.31 -3.42 6.53
N ALA A 37 1.62 -3.53 5.39
CA ALA A 37 2.13 -3.21 4.05
C ALA A 37 3.37 -4.00 3.66
N GLY A 38 3.18 -5.16 3.03
CA GLY A 38 4.29 -5.96 2.50
C GLY A 38 5.12 -5.18 1.49
N ALA A 39 4.53 -4.25 0.73
CA ALA A 39 5.25 -3.40 -0.20
C ALA A 39 5.30 -1.93 0.24
N LEU A 40 4.14 -1.28 0.38
CA LEU A 40 4.03 0.17 0.43
C LEU A 40 3.20 0.66 1.60
N ARG A 41 3.81 1.42 2.50
CA ARG A 41 3.13 2.11 3.60
C ARG A 41 3.11 3.62 3.36
N VAL A 42 1.93 4.24 3.45
CA VAL A 42 1.74 5.71 3.41
C VAL A 42 0.92 6.19 4.60
N GLY A 43 1.36 7.23 5.31
CA GLY A 43 0.56 7.83 6.40
C GLY A 43 1.31 8.31 7.65
N TRP A 44 0.56 8.54 8.74
CA TRP A 44 0.93 9.27 9.99
C TRP A 44 0.97 10.81 9.87
N GLY A 45 0.07 11.42 9.09
CA GLY A 45 -0.06 12.88 9.10
C GLY A 45 -0.92 13.53 8.02
N GLY A 46 -1.78 12.80 7.31
CA GLY A 46 -2.50 13.37 6.16
C GLY A 46 -1.66 13.43 4.89
N GLY A 47 -0.74 12.47 4.70
CA GLY A 47 -0.03 12.29 3.43
C GLY A 47 -0.97 11.88 2.29
N SER A 48 -0.43 11.88 1.06
CA SER A 48 -1.18 11.47 -0.12
C SER A 48 -0.39 10.49 -0.99
N LEU A 49 -1.11 9.53 -1.58
CA LEU A 49 -0.59 8.58 -2.54
C LEU A 49 -1.25 8.79 -3.90
N THR A 50 -0.43 8.96 -4.94
CA THR A 50 -0.85 8.74 -6.33
C THR A 50 -0.13 7.51 -6.86
N LEU A 51 -0.90 6.50 -7.26
CA LEU A 51 -0.41 5.24 -7.79
C LEU A 51 -1.03 4.97 -9.16
N THR A 52 -0.22 4.90 -10.21
CA THR A 52 -0.72 4.70 -11.57
C THR A 52 0.04 3.61 -12.32
N SER A 53 -0.68 2.83 -13.13
CA SER A 53 -0.07 1.88 -14.08
C SER A 53 0.94 0.93 -13.46
N SER A 54 0.72 0.50 -12.21
CA SER A 54 1.71 -0.25 -11.42
C SER A 54 1.20 -1.64 -11.03
N SER A 55 2.12 -2.57 -10.77
CA SER A 55 1.80 -3.93 -10.35
C SER A 55 2.30 -4.25 -8.95
N PHE A 56 1.46 -4.93 -8.16
CA PHE A 56 1.78 -5.47 -6.85
C PHE A 56 1.48 -6.96 -6.86
N GLU A 57 2.52 -7.80 -6.87
CA GLU A 57 2.40 -9.24 -6.98
C GLU A 57 3.05 -9.95 -5.79
N ALA A 58 2.33 -10.90 -5.18
CA ALA A 58 2.86 -11.77 -4.13
C ALA A 58 3.47 -11.01 -2.92
N ASN A 59 2.98 -9.81 -2.60
CA ASN A 59 3.45 -9.07 -1.43
C ASN A 59 2.68 -9.52 -0.18
N SER A 60 3.37 -9.62 0.95
CA SER A 60 2.81 -10.19 2.18
C SER A 60 3.03 -9.33 3.41
N ALA A 61 2.00 -9.16 4.24
CA ALA A 61 2.10 -8.51 5.54
C ALA A 61 1.60 -9.44 6.66
N SER A 62 2.16 -9.34 7.86
CA SER A 62 1.65 -10.14 8.99
C SER A 62 0.32 -9.61 9.51
N TYR A 63 0.08 -8.30 9.46
CA TYR A 63 -1.14 -7.70 9.99
C TYR A 63 -2.06 -7.15 8.89
N ASN A 64 -1.71 -6.02 8.28
CA ASN A 64 -2.66 -5.25 7.46
C ASN A 64 -2.13 -4.94 6.07
N GLY A 65 -2.98 -5.08 5.05
CA GLY A 65 -2.69 -4.67 3.68
C GLY A 65 -1.48 -5.39 3.12
N GLY A 66 -1.68 -6.57 2.52
CA GLY A 66 -0.56 -7.42 2.08
C GLY A 66 0.38 -6.72 1.10
N ALA A 67 -0.14 -5.84 0.26
CA ALA A 67 0.65 -4.94 -0.57
C ALA A 67 0.74 -3.53 0.02
N VAL A 68 -0.41 -2.87 0.19
CA VAL A 68 -0.48 -1.44 0.45
C VAL A 68 -1.27 -1.18 1.72
N TYR A 69 -0.72 -0.33 2.59
CA TYR A 69 -1.42 0.16 3.77
C TYR A 69 -1.40 1.69 3.77
N ILE A 70 -2.59 2.29 3.76
CA ILE A 70 -2.79 3.74 3.80
C ILE A 70 -3.41 4.09 5.16
N TRP A 71 -2.71 4.88 5.98
CA TRP A 71 -3.16 5.21 7.34
C TRP A 71 -3.24 6.71 7.59
N ARG A 72 -4.46 7.23 7.79
CA ARG A 72 -4.74 8.68 7.94
C ARG A 72 -4.12 9.47 6.78
N ALA A 73 -4.42 9.05 5.56
CA ALA A 73 -3.88 9.56 4.31
C ALA A 73 -4.89 9.33 3.17
N THR A 74 -4.77 10.12 2.10
CA THR A 74 -5.56 9.94 0.87
C THR A 74 -4.82 9.07 -0.13
N ALA A 75 -5.56 8.40 -1.00
CA ALA A 75 -4.97 7.65 -2.10
C ALA A 75 -5.83 7.72 -3.37
N ASN A 76 -5.17 7.97 -4.50
CA ASN A 76 -5.70 7.78 -5.83
C ASN A 76 -4.91 6.66 -6.52
N ILE A 77 -5.59 5.57 -6.83
CA ILE A 77 -5.03 4.38 -7.46
C ILE A 77 -5.73 4.19 -8.80
N ALA A 78 -4.97 4.19 -9.88
CA ALA A 78 -5.51 4.05 -11.23
C ALA A 78 -4.72 3.04 -12.06
N SER A 79 -5.41 2.31 -12.92
CA SER A 79 -4.80 1.43 -13.92
C SER A 79 -3.77 0.44 -13.34
N SER A 80 -3.97 0.01 -12.09
CA SER A 80 -2.98 -0.79 -11.36
C SER A 80 -3.51 -2.20 -11.09
N TYR A 81 -2.59 -3.14 -10.90
CA TYR A 81 -2.90 -4.55 -10.71
C TYR A 81 -2.37 -5.06 -9.38
N PHE A 82 -3.22 -5.78 -8.64
CA PHE A 82 -2.88 -6.40 -7.37
C PHE A 82 -3.16 -7.88 -7.44
N LYS A 83 -2.12 -8.71 -7.40
CA LYS A 83 -2.20 -10.17 -7.52
C LYS A 83 -1.58 -10.88 -6.35
N GLU A 84 -2.27 -11.89 -5.83
CA GLU A 84 -1.70 -12.85 -4.86
C GLU A 84 -1.09 -12.16 -3.62
N ASN A 85 -1.60 -10.98 -3.27
CA ASN A 85 -1.14 -10.25 -2.08
C ASN A 85 -1.91 -10.76 -0.86
N THR A 86 -1.20 -10.96 0.25
CA THR A 86 -1.76 -11.60 1.45
C THR A 86 -1.47 -10.80 2.71
N ALA A 87 -2.47 -10.71 3.60
CA ALA A 87 -2.29 -10.25 4.97
C ALA A 87 -2.99 -11.21 5.93
N SER A 88 -2.40 -11.48 7.10
CA SER A 88 -3.00 -12.44 8.04
C SER A 88 -4.23 -11.88 8.76
N ASP A 89 -4.26 -10.58 9.05
CA ASP A 89 -5.36 -9.99 9.82
C ASP A 89 -6.39 -9.32 8.91
N ASN A 90 -5.99 -8.27 8.17
CA ASN A 90 -6.93 -7.44 7.42
C ASN A 90 -6.47 -7.12 6.00
N ALA A 91 -7.37 -7.37 5.04
CA ALA A 91 -7.29 -7.04 3.62
C ALA A 91 -6.02 -7.56 2.90
N GLY A 92 -6.20 -8.57 2.04
CA GLY A 92 -5.10 -9.21 1.32
C GLY A 92 -4.24 -8.25 0.49
N ALA A 93 -4.85 -7.29 -0.22
CA ALA A 93 -4.10 -6.36 -1.07
C ALA A 93 -3.91 -4.98 -0.42
N ILE A 94 -5.01 -4.24 -0.24
CA ILE A 94 -4.98 -2.83 0.19
C ILE A 94 -5.83 -2.69 1.45
N LEU A 95 -5.23 -2.16 2.52
CA LEU A 95 -5.99 -1.64 3.65
C LEU A 95 -5.93 -0.11 3.66
N VAL A 96 -7.08 0.52 3.93
CA VAL A 96 -7.16 1.95 4.28
C VAL A 96 -7.72 2.06 5.69
N GLY A 97 -6.98 2.75 6.56
CA GLY A 97 -7.34 2.87 7.98
C GLY A 97 -7.05 4.26 8.56
N GLY A 98 -7.54 4.47 9.78
CA GLY A 98 -7.31 5.67 10.55
C GLY A 98 -8.28 6.78 10.16
N THR A 99 -9.20 7.08 11.08
CA THR A 99 -10.09 8.23 10.93
C THR A 99 -9.32 9.49 11.32
N SER A 100 -8.98 10.29 10.33
CA SER A 100 -8.88 11.74 10.52
C SER A 100 -10.04 12.31 9.74
N ALA A 101 -10.97 12.97 10.44
CA ALA A 101 -12.13 13.61 9.84
C ALA A 101 -11.67 14.41 8.59
N GLY A 102 -12.03 13.92 7.40
CA GLY A 102 -11.75 14.58 6.12
C GLY A 102 -10.62 14.04 5.23
N ALA A 103 -9.76 13.10 5.65
CA ALA A 103 -8.55 12.74 4.88
C ALA A 103 -8.42 11.29 4.40
N SER A 104 -9.40 10.42 4.65
CA SER A 104 -9.32 9.00 4.25
C SER A 104 -10.10 8.71 2.95
N ALA A 105 -9.87 9.52 1.91
CA ALA A 105 -10.46 9.27 0.60
C ALA A 105 -9.60 8.26 -0.17
N LEU A 106 -10.17 7.10 -0.48
CA LEU A 106 -9.60 6.11 -1.40
C LEU A 106 -10.39 6.16 -2.71
N ILE A 107 -9.71 6.46 -3.81
CA ILE A 107 -10.26 6.41 -5.15
C ILE A 107 -9.51 5.32 -5.90
N ILE A 108 -10.24 4.31 -6.41
CA ILE A 108 -9.68 3.25 -7.24
C ILE A 108 -10.42 3.25 -8.58
N THR A 109 -9.67 3.35 -9.67
CA THR A 109 -10.22 3.32 -11.03
C THR A 109 -9.42 2.40 -11.94
N SER A 110 -10.09 1.75 -12.89
CA SER A 110 -9.45 0.90 -13.93
C SER A 110 -8.42 -0.11 -13.40
N SER A 111 -8.59 -0.59 -12.17
CA SER A 111 -7.62 -1.45 -11.47
C SER A 111 -8.22 -2.83 -11.24
N SER A 112 -7.38 -3.86 -11.22
CA SER A 112 -7.79 -5.25 -10.99
C SER A 112 -7.16 -5.83 -9.73
N PHE A 113 -7.90 -6.76 -9.11
CA PHE A 113 -7.54 -7.45 -7.88
C PHE A 113 -7.79 -8.94 -8.08
N GLU A 114 -6.74 -9.76 -7.97
CA GLU A 114 -6.73 -11.21 -8.19
C GLU A 114 -6.06 -11.97 -7.05
#